data_AF-A0A093ZK44-F1
#
_entry.id   AF-A0A093ZK44-F1
#
_cell.length_a   1.000
_cell.length_b   1.000
_cell.length_c   1.000
_cell.angle_alpha   90.00
_cell.angle_beta   90.00
_cell.angle_gamma   90.00
#
_symmetry.space_group_name_H-M   'P 1'
#
loop_
_entity.id
_entity.type
_entity.pdbx_description
1 polymer ?
#
loop_
_entity_poly.entity_id
_entity_poly.type
_entity_poly.pdbx_seq_one_letter_code
_entity_poly.pdbx_strand_id
1 'polypeptide(L)' 'METIITPSTTATTATNSTPYSSSGPSAHKHIWIVGGPAGCGKSTVATHLATSLHLPYLEGDD' A
#
# COMPACT_ATOMS: atom_id res chain seq x y z
N MET A 1 -17.51 29.48 -33.01
CA MET A 1 -17.78 28.98 -31.65
C MET A 1 -17.63 27.48 -31.75
N GLU A 2 -16.51 26.86 -31.39
CA GLU A 2 -15.61 27.11 -30.26
C GLU A 2 -14.16 26.72 -30.62
N THR A 3 -13.19 27.36 -29.98
CA THR A 3 -11.75 27.24 -30.22
C THR A 3 -11.17 26.03 -29.49
N ILE A 4 -10.31 25.27 -30.17
CA ILE A 4 -9.55 24.15 -29.64
C ILE A 4 -8.46 24.71 -28.71
N ILE A 5 -8.51 24.41 -27.41
CA ILE A 5 -7.43 24.72 -26.45
C ILE A 5 -6.51 23.52 -26.29
N THR A 6 -5.25 23.70 -26.68
CA THR A 6 -4.12 22.79 -26.46
C THR A 6 -3.65 22.80 -25.00
N PRO A 7 -3.13 21.69 -24.46
CA PRO A 7 -2.68 21.60 -23.08
C PRO A 7 -1.26 22.15 -22.91
N SER A 8 -1.02 22.96 -21.88
CA SER A 8 0.34 23.16 -21.36
C SER A 8 0.32 23.68 -19.92
N THR A 9 0.67 22.81 -18.97
CA THR A 9 1.40 23.23 -17.77
C THR A 9 2.27 22.05 -17.33
N THR A 10 3.51 22.04 -17.80
CA THR A 10 4.52 21.08 -17.34
C THR A 10 5.03 21.55 -15.98
N ALA A 11 4.38 21.10 -14.90
CA ALA A 11 4.94 21.22 -13.56
C ALA A 11 6.01 20.14 -13.39
N THR A 12 7.27 20.48 -13.70
CA THR A 12 8.41 19.60 -13.45
C THR A 12 8.78 19.66 -11.97
N THR A 13 8.08 18.90 -11.15
CA THR A 13 8.52 18.62 -9.77
C THR A 13 9.65 17.60 -9.84
N ALA A 14 10.87 18.05 -9.55
CA ALA A 14 12.05 17.20 -9.46
C ALA A 14 11.88 16.20 -8.31
N THR A 15 11.42 14.98 -8.61
CA THR A 15 11.45 13.86 -7.65
C THR A 15 12.84 13.23 -7.71
N ASN A 16 13.60 13.42 -6.64
CA ASN A 16 14.88 12.77 -6.39
C ASN A 16 14.65 11.26 -6.15
N SER A 17 14.41 10.52 -7.23
CA SER A 17 14.26 9.08 -7.18
C SER A 17 15.65 8.45 -7.12
N THR A 18 16.11 8.09 -5.92
CA THR A 18 17.21 7.13 -5.79
C THR A 18 16.76 5.84 -6.47
N PRO A 19 17.42 5.40 -7.56
CA PRO A 19 17.00 4.19 -8.25
C PRO A 19 17.17 3.02 -7.30
N TYR A 20 16.07 2.37 -6.97
CA TYR A 20 16.06 1.13 -6.21
C TYR A 20 16.71 0.06 -7.09
N SER A 21 18.03 -0.09 -7.00
CA SER A 21 18.78 -1.10 -7.74
C SER A 21 18.48 -2.47 -7.13
N SER A 22 17.44 -3.12 -7.64
CA SER A 22 17.07 -4.49 -7.30
C SER A 22 18.06 -5.47 -7.95
N SER A 23 19.25 -5.60 -7.38
CA SER A 23 20.29 -6.55 -7.80
C SER A 23 20.05 -7.94 -7.17
N GLY A 24 19.03 -8.65 -7.64
CA GLY A 24 18.68 -10.01 -7.21
C GLY A 24 17.22 -10.36 -7.45
N PRO A 25 16.80 -11.64 -7.40
CA PRO A 25 15.39 -11.99 -7.44
C PRO A 25 14.67 -11.21 -6.34
N SER A 26 13.78 -10.30 -6.72
CA SER A 26 13.16 -9.38 -5.78
C SER A 26 12.38 -10.20 -4.75
N ALA A 27 12.83 -10.23 -3.51
CA ALA A 27 12.03 -10.81 -2.43
C ALA A 27 10.71 -10.05 -2.35
N HIS A 28 9.62 -10.68 -2.82
CA HIS A 28 8.30 -10.08 -2.81
C HIS A 28 7.88 -9.87 -1.36
N LYS A 29 7.51 -8.63 -1.02
CA LYS A 29 6.96 -8.29 0.29
C LYS A 29 5.44 -8.30 0.19
N HIS A 30 4.78 -9.00 1.10
CA HIS A 30 3.32 -9.09 1.14
C HIS A 30 2.78 -8.36 2.37
N ILE A 31 1.71 -7.58 2.18
CA ILE A 31 0.94 -6.95 3.26
C ILE A 31 -0.45 -7.53 3.21
N TRP A 32 -0.96 -7.96 4.35
CA TRP A 32 -2.31 -8.51 4.48
C TRP A 32 -3.18 -7.53 5.24
N ILE A 33 -4.39 -7.31 4.75
CA ILE A 33 -5.37 -6.40 5.35
C ILE A 33 -6.59 -7.22 5.74
N VAL A 34 -6.94 -7.19 7.02
CA VAL A 34 -8.17 -7.81 7.55
C VAL A 34 -9.22 -6.71 7.73
N GLY A 35 -10.19 -6.66 6.82
CA GLY A 35 -11.24 -5.62 6.77
C GLY A 35 -12.66 -6.14 7.03
N GLY A 36 -13.57 -5.22 7.39
CA GLY A 36 -14.98 -5.52 7.69
C GLY A 36 -15.66 -4.52 8.64
N PRO A 37 -17.00 -4.55 8.78
CA PRO A 37 -17.75 -3.65 9.65
C PRO A 37 -17.41 -3.83 11.14
N ALA A 38 -17.80 -2.89 11.99
CA ALA A 38 -17.60 -3.00 13.44
C ALA A 38 -18.29 -4.27 13.98
N GLY A 39 -17.63 -4.95 14.92
CA GLY A 39 -18.16 -6.18 15.52
C GLY A 39 -18.09 -7.44 14.65
N CYS A 40 -17.54 -7.40 13.43
CA CYS A 40 -17.42 -8.60 12.58
C CYS A 40 -16.26 -9.54 12.97
N GLY A 41 -15.55 -9.27 14.07
CA GLY A 41 -14.44 -10.11 14.54
C GLY A 41 -13.10 -9.93 13.81
N LYS A 42 -12.85 -8.75 13.20
CA LYS A 42 -11.59 -8.46 12.48
C LYS A 42 -10.35 -8.75 13.31
N SER A 43 -10.22 -8.12 14.49
CA SER A 43 -9.06 -8.31 15.37
C SER A 43 -8.94 -9.77 15.77
N THR A 44 -10.05 -10.45 16.07
CA THR A 44 -10.05 -11.90 16.38
C THR A 44 -9.44 -12.75 15.27
N VAL A 45 -9.84 -12.53 14.01
CA VAL A 45 -9.28 -13.28 12.86
C VAL A 45 -7.84 -12.86 12.58
N ALA A 46 -7.51 -11.56 12.67
CA ALA A 46 -6.18 -11.05 12.43
C ALA A 46 -5.15 -11.58 13.44
N THR A 47 -5.51 -11.58 14.74
CA THR A 47 -4.69 -12.17 15.81
C THR A 47 -4.51 -13.67 15.60
N HIS A 48 -5.56 -14.38 15.20
CA HIS A 48 -5.48 -15.82 14.93
C HIS A 48 -4.54 -16.13 13.75
N LEU A 49 -4.64 -15.36 12.65
CA LEU A 49 -3.76 -15.49 11.49
C LEU A 49 -2.31 -15.16 11.82
N ALA A 50 -2.07 -14.07 12.56
CA ALA A 50 -0.74 -13.67 12.97
C ALA A 50 -0.06 -14.74 13.84
N THR A 51 -0.81 -15.32 14.79
CA THR A 51 -0.32 -16.40 15.65
C THR A 51 -0.03 -17.66 14.85
N SER A 52 -0.97 -18.07 13.98
CA SER A 52 -0.85 -19.31 13.22
C SER A 52 0.28 -19.26 12.18
N LEU A 53 0.51 -18.10 11.58
CA LEU A 53 1.51 -17.91 10.53
C LEU A 53 2.82 -17.31 11.04
N HIS A 54 2.92 -17.03 12.35
CA HIS A 54 4.05 -16.35 12.98
C HIS A 54 4.43 -15.05 12.27
N LEU A 55 3.40 -14.27 11.89
CA LEU A 55 3.55 -13.01 11.16
C LEU A 55 3.51 -11.82 12.13
N PRO A 56 4.26 -10.74 11.84
CA PRO A 56 4.09 -9.50 12.55
C PRO A 56 2.67 -8.94 12.33
N TYR A 57 2.01 -8.58 13.42
CA TYR A 57 0.66 -8.00 13.43
C TYR A 57 0.74 -6.52 13.80
N LEU A 58 0.02 -5.70 13.04
CA LEU A 58 -0.16 -4.28 13.32
C LEU A 58 -1.67 -4.01 13.37
N GLU A 59 -2.15 -3.55 14.52
CA GLU A 59 -3.54 -3.13 14.71
C GLU A 59 -3.71 -1.69 14.18
N GLY A 60 -4.83 -1.44 13.50
CA GLY A 60 -5.01 -0.22 12.70
C GLY A 60 -5.99 0.80 13.29
N ASP A 61 -6.58 0.52 14.46
CA ASP A 61 -7.54 1.40 15.13
C ASP A 61 -7.06 1.95 16.48
N ASP A 62 -5.86 1.58 16.95
CA ASP A 62 -5.16 2.16 18.12
C ASP A 62 -4.24 3.33 17.70
#